data_AF-A0AB38U5J4-F1
#
_entry.id   AF-A0AB38U5J4-F1
#
_cell.length_a   1.000
_cell.length_b   1.000
_cell.length_c   1.000
_cell.angle_alpha   90.00
_cell.angle_beta   90.00
_cell.angle_gamma   90.00
#
_symmetry.space_group_name_H-M   'P 1'
#
loop_
_entity.id
_entity.type
_entity.pdbx_description
1 polymer ?
#
loop_
_entity_poly.entity_id
_entity_poly.type
_entity_poly.pdbx_seq_one_letter_code
_entity_poly.pdbx_strand_id
1 'polypeptide(L)'
;MGGDGALGGIGGAGVGGAADSTGMTPQSAAGALSSYMSQNGVDPITPNQLYQLSQNPPAGTPPDVSKAAQFMLQNPDVFKAIETHDVAGADGKAGIGDMQWAAQGGADGTQGAQAQPTMSDGSPVTMQSAAGAIAAYGQQNGVGTTDPNSLYQLAMNPPTGTPPDVQSAAKFMLQNPSAYQAIETADVKGADGLSAMANFQKAAQGGIADPTARTATAGASSSPDTSKVASQMMMRMMLMSSGMGGNGLGMQMPKPSTDDDDV
;
A
#
# COMPACT_ATOMS: atom_id res chain seq x y z
N MET A 1 -68.07 21.95 4.68
CA MET A 1 -67.17 21.91 5.84
C MET A 1 -65.91 21.24 5.33
N GLY A 2 -64.89 21.99 4.89
CA GLY A 2 -63.94 22.73 5.74
C GLY A 2 -62.91 21.71 6.24
N GLY A 3 -61.60 21.82 6.03
CA GLY A 3 -60.72 22.86 5.53
C GLY A 3 -59.31 22.47 6.02
N ASP A 4 -58.30 22.78 5.21
CA ASP A 4 -56.94 23.21 5.64
C ASP A 4 -56.09 22.21 6.47
N GLY A 5 -54.83 21.93 6.17
CA GLY A 5 -53.87 22.58 5.30
C GLY A 5 -52.46 22.28 5.83
N ALA A 6 -51.51 22.25 4.90
CA ALA A 6 -50.10 22.66 5.03
C ALA A 6 -49.18 21.98 6.07
N LEU A 7 -48.07 21.44 5.54
CA LEU A 7 -46.66 21.83 5.76
C LEU A 7 -45.83 20.54 5.54
N GLY A 8 -45.08 20.38 4.44
CA GLY A 8 -44.05 21.31 3.99
C GLY A 8 -42.69 20.69 4.34
N GLY A 9 -42.21 19.79 3.48
CA GLY A 9 -40.90 19.16 3.60
C GLY A 9 -40.23 19.11 2.23
N ILE A 10 -39.96 20.28 1.66
CA ILE A 10 -38.90 20.45 0.66
C ILE A 10 -37.57 20.32 1.39
N GLY A 11 -36.64 19.52 0.86
CA GLY A 11 -35.31 19.42 1.47
C GLY A 11 -34.41 18.38 0.81
N GLY A 12 -33.94 18.68 -0.41
CA GLY A 12 -32.67 18.18 -0.95
C GLY A 12 -32.59 16.68 -1.25
N ALA A 13 -32.83 16.33 -2.51
CA ALA A 13 -32.13 15.21 -3.12
C ALA A 13 -30.63 15.57 -3.15
N GLY A 14 -29.93 15.34 -2.04
CA GLY A 14 -28.48 15.42 -1.98
C GLY A 14 -27.91 14.28 -2.80
N VAL A 15 -27.04 14.62 -3.75
CA VAL A 15 -26.24 13.68 -4.53
C VAL A 15 -25.24 13.04 -3.57
N GLY A 16 -25.71 12.06 -2.79
CA GLY A 16 -24.87 11.37 -1.81
C GLY A 16 -23.83 10.53 -2.54
N GLY A 17 -22.57 10.97 -2.51
CA GLY A 17 -21.42 10.14 -2.86
C GLY A 17 -21.51 8.79 -2.15
N ALA A 18 -21.27 7.70 -2.87
CA ALA A 18 -21.40 6.35 -2.33
C ALA A 18 -20.36 6.13 -1.22
N ALA A 19 -20.80 5.70 -0.03
CA ALA A 19 -19.91 5.45 1.10
C ALA A 19 -18.81 4.41 0.79
N ASP A 20 -17.59 4.64 1.27
CA ASP A 20 -16.45 3.74 1.05
C ASP A 20 -16.37 2.59 2.09
N SER A 21 -15.23 1.88 2.15
CA SER A 21 -15.02 0.78 3.10
C SER A 21 -15.10 1.17 4.58
N THR A 22 -14.95 2.46 4.90
CA THR A 22 -15.14 3.02 6.25
C THR A 22 -16.59 3.40 6.54
N GLY A 23 -17.48 3.35 5.53
CA GLY A 23 -18.85 3.82 5.60
C GLY A 23 -18.98 5.35 5.52
N MET A 24 -17.91 6.05 5.13
CA MET A 24 -17.86 7.50 5.03
C MET A 24 -17.96 7.99 3.58
N THR A 25 -18.34 9.24 3.45
CA THR A 25 -18.38 10.04 2.22
C THR A 25 -17.48 11.28 2.42
N PRO A 26 -17.09 12.02 1.36
CA PRO A 26 -16.32 13.25 1.50
C PRO A 26 -16.94 14.22 2.50
N GLN A 27 -18.25 14.42 2.44
CA GLN A 27 -19.00 15.31 3.34
C GLN A 27 -18.92 14.86 4.79
N SER A 28 -19.23 13.60 5.06
CA SER A 28 -19.29 13.09 6.44
C SER A 28 -17.89 13.01 7.06
N ALA A 29 -16.88 12.60 6.28
CA ALA A 29 -15.50 12.60 6.73
C ALA A 29 -14.99 14.03 7.00
N ALA A 30 -15.20 14.97 6.07
CA ALA A 30 -14.79 16.35 6.26
C ALA A 30 -15.54 17.05 7.39
N GLY A 31 -16.83 16.73 7.60
CA GLY A 31 -17.63 17.23 8.73
C GLY A 31 -17.10 16.77 10.09
N ALA A 32 -16.74 15.49 10.21
CA ALA A 32 -16.12 14.96 11.43
C ALA A 32 -14.73 15.60 11.68
N LEU A 33 -13.90 15.71 10.64
CA LEU A 33 -12.55 16.29 10.75
C LEU A 33 -12.58 17.79 11.05
N SER A 34 -13.39 18.58 10.34
CA SER A 34 -13.52 20.04 10.59
C SER A 34 -14.00 20.33 12.02
N SER A 35 -14.93 19.53 12.54
CA SER A 35 -15.40 19.64 13.93
C SER A 35 -14.27 19.34 14.92
N TYR A 36 -13.51 18.25 14.69
CA TYR A 36 -12.36 17.90 15.50
C TYR A 36 -11.26 18.97 15.46
N MET A 37 -10.92 19.45 14.26
CA MET A 37 -9.93 20.49 14.02
C MET A 37 -10.27 21.78 14.78
N SER A 38 -11.53 22.21 14.70
CA SER A 38 -12.02 23.40 15.42
C SER A 38 -11.92 23.24 16.94
N GLN A 39 -12.24 22.05 17.47
CA GLN A 39 -12.21 21.78 18.91
C GLN A 39 -10.79 21.64 19.47
N ASN A 40 -9.84 21.17 18.66
CA ASN A 40 -8.48 20.83 19.09
C ASN A 40 -7.42 21.82 18.58
N GLY A 41 -7.82 22.89 17.89
CA GLY A 41 -6.90 23.90 17.36
C GLY A 41 -5.94 23.35 16.29
N VAL A 42 -6.40 22.38 15.50
CA VAL A 42 -5.62 21.78 14.40
C VAL A 42 -5.96 22.51 13.11
N ASP A 43 -5.05 23.35 12.63
CA ASP A 43 -5.19 24.03 11.34
C ASP A 43 -3.80 24.36 10.78
N PRO A 44 -3.40 23.83 9.61
CA PRO A 44 -4.10 22.84 8.78
C PRO A 44 -3.94 21.40 9.27
N ILE A 45 -4.77 20.48 8.76
CA ILE A 45 -4.58 19.03 8.94
C ILE A 45 -3.74 18.46 7.79
N THR A 46 -2.85 17.52 8.12
CA THR A 46 -1.90 16.90 7.19
C THR A 46 -2.11 15.38 7.07
N PRO A 47 -1.68 14.73 5.96
CA PRO A 47 -1.71 13.27 5.83
C PRO A 47 -1.08 12.52 7.01
N ASN A 48 0.02 13.01 7.58
CA ASN A 48 0.62 12.38 8.76
C ASN A 48 -0.28 12.49 10.01
N GLN A 49 -0.95 13.63 10.22
CA GLN A 49 -1.93 13.75 11.30
C GLN A 49 -3.17 12.89 11.06
N LEU A 50 -3.64 12.76 9.81
CA LEU A 50 -4.71 11.82 9.47
C LEU A 50 -4.28 10.38 9.78
N TYR A 51 -3.04 10.02 9.43
CA TYR A 51 -2.48 8.71 9.75
C TYR A 51 -2.44 8.46 11.27
N GLN A 52 -1.99 9.44 12.05
CA GLN A 52 -2.00 9.35 13.51
C GLN A 52 -3.41 9.21 14.08
N LEU A 53 -4.38 10.00 13.62
CA LEU A 53 -5.79 9.89 14.05
C LEU A 53 -6.42 8.54 13.68
N SER A 54 -5.99 7.93 12.58
CA SER A 54 -6.49 6.63 12.12
C SER A 54 -5.85 5.47 12.88
N GLN A 55 -4.52 5.44 12.99
CA GLN A 55 -3.77 4.28 13.50
C GLN A 55 -3.44 4.36 14.99
N ASN A 56 -3.23 5.56 15.53
CA ASN A 56 -2.89 5.80 16.94
C ASN A 56 -3.63 7.02 17.50
N PRO A 57 -4.98 7.01 17.48
CA PRO A 57 -5.77 8.14 17.93
C PRO A 57 -5.43 8.52 19.37
N PRO A 58 -5.23 9.81 19.68
CA PRO A 58 -5.17 10.29 21.05
C PRO A 58 -6.36 9.81 21.89
N ALA A 59 -6.15 9.64 23.20
CA ALA A 59 -7.22 9.25 24.09
C ALA A 59 -8.37 10.25 24.04
N GLY A 60 -9.60 9.76 23.83
CA GLY A 60 -10.78 10.59 23.70
C GLY A 60 -11.08 11.08 22.28
N THR A 61 -10.26 10.72 21.27
CA THR A 61 -10.63 10.93 19.86
C THR A 61 -11.92 10.17 19.54
N PRO A 62 -12.96 10.86 19.02
CA PRO A 62 -14.21 10.20 18.65
C PRO A 62 -14.00 9.14 17.54
N PRO A 63 -14.72 8.00 17.56
CA PRO A 63 -14.55 6.95 16.55
C PRO A 63 -14.75 7.43 15.10
N ASP A 64 -15.67 8.37 14.89
CA ASP A 64 -15.94 8.92 13.56
C ASP A 64 -14.79 9.80 13.05
N VAL A 65 -14.00 10.41 13.93
CA VAL A 65 -12.79 11.16 13.54
C VAL A 65 -11.72 10.21 13.02
N SER A 66 -11.50 9.07 13.69
CA SER A 66 -10.56 8.05 13.21
C SER A 66 -11.00 7.46 11.87
N LYS A 67 -12.29 7.14 11.70
CA LYS A 67 -12.84 6.69 10.41
C LYS A 67 -12.71 7.74 9.31
N ALA A 68 -12.99 9.00 9.63
CA ALA A 68 -12.84 10.11 8.68
C ALA A 68 -11.38 10.33 8.27
N ALA A 69 -10.45 10.20 9.22
CA ALA A 69 -9.03 10.27 8.94
C ALA A 69 -8.58 9.11 8.04
N GLN A 70 -9.05 7.89 8.34
CA GLN A 70 -8.83 6.72 7.52
C GLN A 70 -9.40 6.91 6.09
N PHE A 71 -10.61 7.44 5.98
CA PHE A 71 -11.25 7.77 4.70
C PHE A 71 -10.39 8.71 3.86
N MET A 72 -9.90 9.81 4.44
CA MET A 72 -9.10 10.79 3.70
C MET A 72 -7.76 10.21 3.21
N LEU A 73 -7.14 9.30 3.98
CA LEU A 73 -5.94 8.58 3.54
C LEU A 73 -6.24 7.59 2.41
N GLN A 74 -7.35 6.86 2.53
CA GLN A 74 -7.81 5.90 1.53
C GLN A 74 -8.22 6.57 0.21
N ASN A 75 -8.54 7.85 0.26
CA ASN A 75 -9.03 8.63 -0.87
C ASN A 75 -8.15 9.89 -1.04
N PRO A 76 -6.85 9.76 -1.39
CA PRO A 76 -5.95 10.90 -1.49
C PRO A 76 -6.38 11.91 -2.57
N ASP A 77 -7.11 11.49 -3.61
CA ASP A 77 -7.69 12.42 -4.59
C ASP A 77 -8.82 13.28 -4.00
N VAL A 78 -9.60 12.73 -3.05
CA VAL A 78 -10.61 13.50 -2.31
C VAL A 78 -9.91 14.51 -1.41
N PHE A 79 -8.91 14.08 -0.63
CA PHE A 79 -8.15 14.99 0.22
C PHE A 79 -7.50 16.12 -0.60
N LYS A 80 -6.94 15.81 -1.77
CA LYS A 80 -6.39 16.80 -2.71
C LYS A 80 -7.44 17.80 -3.19
N ALA A 81 -8.63 17.33 -3.58
CA ALA A 81 -9.69 18.23 -4.05
C ALA A 81 -10.18 19.17 -2.94
N ILE A 82 -10.14 18.72 -1.69
CA ILE A 82 -10.44 19.54 -0.51
C ILE A 82 -9.34 20.57 -0.31
N GLU A 83 -8.10 20.12 -0.13
CA GLU A 83 -6.92 20.97 0.05
C GLU A 83 -6.80 22.07 -1.01
N THR A 84 -7.05 21.74 -2.28
CA THR A 84 -6.84 22.68 -3.39
C THR A 84 -8.06 23.54 -3.69
N HIS A 85 -9.06 23.56 -2.82
CA HIS A 85 -10.30 24.29 -3.04
C HIS A 85 -10.07 25.81 -3.14
N ASP A 86 -9.33 26.38 -2.19
CA ASP A 86 -9.11 27.82 -2.09
C ASP A 86 -7.78 28.27 -2.72
N VAL A 87 -6.71 27.47 -2.54
CA VAL A 87 -5.36 27.71 -3.01
C VAL A 87 -4.93 26.57 -3.91
N ALA A 88 -4.51 26.91 -5.12
CA ALA A 88 -3.98 25.92 -6.04
C ALA A 88 -2.64 25.37 -5.55
N GLY A 89 -2.54 24.04 -5.45
CA GLY A 89 -1.31 23.33 -5.10
C GLY A 89 -1.55 22.32 -3.98
N ALA A 90 -1.13 21.07 -4.21
CA ALA A 90 -1.20 20.03 -3.19
C ALA A 90 0.12 20.00 -2.42
N ASP A 91 0.18 20.65 -1.26
CA ASP A 91 1.33 20.69 -0.36
C ASP A 91 1.17 19.76 0.88
N GLY A 92 0.06 19.02 0.94
CA GLY A 92 -0.35 18.15 2.02
C GLY A 92 -1.02 18.87 3.19
N LYS A 93 -1.63 20.04 3.00
CA LYS A 93 -2.25 20.82 4.07
C LYS A 93 -3.66 21.26 3.69
N ALA A 94 -4.65 20.67 4.35
CA ALA A 94 -6.04 21.12 4.22
C ALA A 94 -6.43 21.98 5.42
N GLY A 95 -6.87 23.21 5.17
CA GLY A 95 -7.33 24.12 6.21
C GLY A 95 -8.69 23.72 6.77
N ILE A 96 -9.07 24.30 7.92
CA ILE A 96 -10.42 24.15 8.46
C ILE A 96 -11.48 24.62 7.45
N GLY A 97 -11.22 25.72 6.74
CA GLY A 97 -12.13 26.27 5.74
C GLY A 97 -12.43 25.28 4.60
N ASP A 98 -11.40 24.62 4.08
CA ASP A 98 -11.53 23.61 3.04
C ASP A 98 -12.35 22.41 3.51
N MET A 99 -12.08 21.94 4.72
CA MET A 99 -12.84 20.85 5.34
C MET A 99 -14.30 21.24 5.57
N GLN A 100 -14.58 22.48 5.95
CA GLN A 100 -15.95 22.98 6.10
C GLN A 100 -16.69 23.09 4.77
N TRP A 101 -16.00 23.48 3.69
CA TRP A 101 -16.55 23.48 2.35
C TRP A 101 -16.91 22.06 1.90
N ALA A 102 -16.01 21.10 2.10
CA ALA A 102 -16.24 19.71 1.77
C ALA A 102 -17.38 19.10 2.60
N ALA A 103 -17.50 19.48 3.88
CA ALA A 103 -18.60 19.08 4.76
C ALA A 103 -19.98 19.57 4.25
N GLN A 104 -20.01 20.62 3.44
CA GLN A 104 -21.23 21.15 2.82
C GLN A 104 -21.55 20.51 1.45
N GLY A 105 -20.80 19.48 1.05
CA GLY A 105 -21.00 18.81 -0.25
C GLY A 105 -20.01 19.21 -1.33
N GLY A 106 -19.00 20.03 -1.01
CA GLY A 106 -18.06 20.56 -1.98
C GLY A 106 -17.28 19.49 -2.76
N ALA A 107 -16.98 18.37 -2.11
CA ALA A 107 -16.10 17.31 -2.63
C ALA A 107 -16.83 16.04 -3.09
N ASP A 108 -18.16 16.08 -3.25
CA ASP A 108 -19.00 14.89 -3.46
C ASP A 108 -18.74 14.23 -4.81
N GLY A 109 -18.47 15.07 -5.82
CA GLY A 109 -18.14 14.62 -7.17
C GLY A 109 -16.75 13.99 -7.29
N THR A 110 -15.93 14.08 -6.25
CA THR A 110 -14.55 13.58 -6.26
C THR A 110 -14.47 12.11 -5.82
N GLN A 111 -15.53 11.58 -5.21
CA GLN A 111 -15.61 10.19 -4.78
C GLN A 111 -15.93 9.27 -5.98
N GLY A 112 -14.96 9.08 -6.87
CA GLY A 112 -14.97 8.00 -7.85
C GLY A 112 -14.47 6.68 -7.24
N ALA A 113 -14.74 5.55 -7.91
CA ALA A 113 -14.07 4.30 -7.56
C ALA A 113 -12.55 4.50 -7.71
N GLN A 114 -11.83 4.58 -6.59
CA GLN A 114 -10.37 4.60 -6.58
C GLN A 114 -9.88 3.28 -7.18
N ALA A 115 -9.43 3.32 -8.44
CA ALA A 115 -8.80 2.15 -9.04
C ALA A 115 -7.53 1.82 -8.25
N GLN A 116 -7.31 0.53 -8.01
CA GLN A 116 -6.06 0.07 -7.44
C GLN A 116 -4.91 0.55 -8.34
N PRO A 117 -3.87 1.19 -7.78
CA PRO A 117 -2.74 1.64 -8.56
C PRO A 117 -2.09 0.47 -9.31
N THR A 118 -1.64 0.75 -10.53
CA THR A 118 -0.86 -0.19 -11.36
C THR A 118 0.55 0.34 -11.54
N MET A 119 1.50 -0.58 -11.65
CA MET A 119 2.86 -0.31 -12.10
C MET A 119 2.87 0.02 -13.61
N SER A 120 3.99 0.51 -14.12
CA SER A 120 4.17 0.88 -15.53
C SER A 120 4.06 -0.30 -16.49
N ASP A 121 4.29 -1.52 -16.01
CA ASP A 121 4.11 -2.77 -16.75
C ASP A 121 2.65 -3.27 -16.77
N GLY A 122 1.73 -2.54 -16.12
CA GLY A 122 0.31 -2.88 -16.00
C GLY A 122 -0.01 -3.83 -14.84
N SER A 123 0.99 -4.30 -14.10
CA SER A 123 0.77 -5.16 -12.94
C SER A 123 0.11 -4.38 -11.79
N PRO A 124 -0.74 -5.01 -10.97
CA PRO A 124 -1.24 -4.38 -9.75
C PRO A 124 -0.10 -4.05 -8.80
N VAL A 125 -0.15 -2.89 -8.15
CA VAL A 125 0.77 -2.57 -7.05
C VAL A 125 0.45 -3.46 -5.84
N THR A 126 1.48 -4.06 -5.24
CA THR A 126 1.41 -4.80 -3.98
C THR A 126 2.24 -4.06 -2.91
N MET A 127 2.17 -4.50 -1.65
CA MET A 127 3.07 -3.98 -0.62
C MET A 127 4.54 -4.12 -1.02
N GLN A 128 4.93 -5.28 -1.54
CA GLN A 128 6.33 -5.58 -1.88
C GLN A 128 6.80 -4.72 -3.06
N SER A 129 6.00 -4.59 -4.12
CA SER A 129 6.38 -3.76 -5.27
C SER A 129 6.38 -2.28 -4.91
N ALA A 130 5.40 -1.82 -4.13
CA ALA A 130 5.36 -0.46 -3.62
C ALA A 130 6.58 -0.15 -2.75
N ALA A 131 6.89 -1.04 -1.81
CA ALA A 131 8.02 -0.85 -0.92
C ALA A 131 9.35 -0.86 -1.67
N GLY A 132 9.50 -1.71 -2.69
CA GLY A 132 10.68 -1.74 -3.56
C GLY A 132 10.86 -0.44 -4.33
N ALA A 133 9.80 0.10 -4.92
CA ALA A 133 9.84 1.36 -5.65
C ALA A 133 10.20 2.55 -4.74
N ILE A 134 9.56 2.67 -3.57
CA ILE A 134 9.86 3.72 -2.59
C ILE A 134 11.29 3.59 -2.06
N ALA A 135 11.74 2.37 -1.72
CA ALA A 135 13.08 2.12 -1.23
C ALA A 135 14.16 2.50 -2.25
N ALA A 136 13.99 2.08 -3.51
CA ALA A 136 14.94 2.39 -4.59
C ALA A 136 15.03 3.90 -4.84
N TYR A 137 13.88 4.57 -4.88
CA TYR A 137 13.83 6.03 -5.01
C TYR A 137 14.49 6.74 -3.82
N GLY A 138 14.20 6.29 -2.60
CA GLY A 138 14.81 6.83 -1.39
C GLY A 138 16.34 6.70 -1.38
N GLN A 139 16.85 5.53 -1.75
CA GLN A 139 18.30 5.31 -1.88
C GLN A 139 18.94 6.21 -2.93
N GLN A 140 18.32 6.35 -4.10
CA GLN A 140 18.83 7.20 -5.19
C GLN A 140 18.89 8.68 -4.79
N ASN A 141 17.92 9.13 -3.99
CA ASN A 141 17.80 10.54 -3.58
C ASN A 141 18.38 10.83 -2.18
N GLY A 142 19.03 9.85 -1.54
CA GLY A 142 19.63 10.01 -0.21
C GLY A 142 18.63 10.22 0.92
N VAL A 143 17.38 9.77 0.76
CA VAL A 143 16.29 9.90 1.74
C VAL A 143 16.31 8.68 2.67
N GLY A 144 16.54 8.91 3.96
CA GLY A 144 16.65 7.85 4.98
C GLY A 144 15.32 7.38 5.57
N THR A 145 14.28 8.21 5.50
CA THR A 145 12.96 7.97 6.10
C THR A 145 11.85 8.52 5.22
N THR A 146 10.64 8.00 5.35
CA THR A 146 9.46 8.57 4.68
C THR A 146 8.25 8.52 5.60
N ASP A 147 7.39 9.52 5.46
CA ASP A 147 6.15 9.70 6.22
C ASP A 147 4.94 9.82 5.26
N PRO A 148 3.70 9.74 5.76
CA PRO A 148 2.50 9.92 4.95
C PRO A 148 2.45 11.26 4.19
N ASN A 149 3.06 12.34 4.70
CA ASN A 149 3.11 13.62 3.97
C ASN A 149 3.99 13.51 2.72
N SER A 150 5.16 12.89 2.86
CA SER A 150 6.11 12.64 1.78
C SER A 150 5.51 11.70 0.73
N LEU A 151 4.81 10.65 1.18
CA LEU A 151 4.08 9.75 0.29
C LEU A 151 2.95 10.48 -0.44
N TYR A 152 2.20 11.35 0.24
CA TYR A 152 1.19 12.18 -0.38
C TYR A 152 1.78 13.10 -1.46
N GLN A 153 2.90 13.75 -1.19
CA GLN A 153 3.60 14.56 -2.18
C GLN A 153 4.04 13.73 -3.40
N LEU A 154 4.69 12.59 -3.18
CA LEU A 154 5.08 11.69 -4.27
C LEU A 154 3.89 11.21 -5.10
N ALA A 155 2.72 11.02 -4.47
CA ALA A 155 1.52 10.54 -5.14
C ALA A 155 0.77 11.63 -5.91
N MET A 156 0.63 12.82 -5.32
CA MET A 156 -0.34 13.84 -5.77
C MET A 156 0.30 15.05 -6.44
N ASN A 157 1.58 15.32 -6.14
CA ASN A 157 2.36 16.42 -6.68
C ASN A 157 3.86 16.04 -6.71
N PRO A 158 4.22 15.01 -7.50
CA PRO A 158 5.56 14.45 -7.51
C PRO A 158 6.62 15.48 -7.96
N PRO A 159 7.79 15.54 -7.30
CA PRO A 159 8.94 16.28 -7.80
C PRO A 159 9.32 15.85 -9.22
N THR A 160 9.84 16.78 -10.02
CA THR A 160 10.32 16.49 -11.39
C THR A 160 11.31 15.32 -11.38
N GLY A 161 11.07 14.34 -12.26
CA GLY A 161 11.91 13.14 -12.37
C GLY A 161 11.52 12.00 -11.43
N THR A 162 10.45 12.16 -10.63
CA THR A 162 9.86 11.03 -9.89
C THR A 162 9.32 9.99 -10.88
N PRO A 163 9.76 8.72 -10.80
CA PRO A 163 9.26 7.66 -11.68
C PRO A 163 7.74 7.39 -11.48
N PRO A 164 7.00 7.02 -12.54
CA PRO A 164 5.57 6.69 -12.42
C PRO A 164 5.29 5.58 -11.40
N ASP A 165 6.16 4.58 -11.33
CA ASP A 165 6.04 3.47 -10.36
C ASP A 165 6.15 3.96 -8.90
N VAL A 166 6.95 4.99 -8.65
CA VAL A 166 7.09 5.61 -7.32
C VAL A 166 5.82 6.36 -6.95
N GLN A 167 5.21 7.07 -7.90
CA GLN A 167 3.93 7.73 -7.71
C GLN A 167 2.81 6.72 -7.41
N SER A 168 2.71 5.65 -8.20
CA SER A 168 1.75 4.55 -7.97
C SER A 168 1.98 3.85 -6.63
N ALA A 169 3.24 3.59 -6.26
CA ALA A 169 3.62 3.00 -4.97
C ALA A 169 3.24 3.91 -3.79
N ALA A 170 3.48 5.21 -3.90
CA ALA A 170 3.14 6.17 -2.86
C ALA A 170 1.61 6.26 -2.68
N LYS A 171 0.86 6.29 -3.79
CA LYS A 171 -0.61 6.24 -3.76
C LYS A 171 -1.11 4.96 -3.10
N PHE A 172 -0.50 3.80 -3.40
CA PHE A 172 -0.84 2.54 -2.76
C PHE A 172 -0.62 2.58 -1.24
N MET A 173 0.50 3.15 -0.77
CA MET A 173 0.79 3.24 0.67
C MET A 173 -0.21 4.13 1.42
N LEU A 174 -0.67 5.22 0.80
CA LEU A 174 -1.72 6.09 1.38
C LEU A 174 -3.08 5.36 1.41
N GLN A 175 -3.42 4.70 0.30
CA GLN A 175 -4.67 3.95 0.17
C GLN A 175 -4.75 2.75 1.11
N ASN A 176 -3.60 2.27 1.59
CA ASN A 176 -3.49 1.13 2.49
C ASN A 176 -2.69 1.51 3.74
N PRO A 177 -3.25 2.30 4.68
CA PRO A 177 -2.53 2.74 5.89
C PRO A 177 -2.01 1.57 6.74
N SER A 178 -2.71 0.42 6.73
CA SER A 178 -2.25 -0.80 7.39
C SER A 178 -0.98 -1.38 6.77
N ALA A 179 -0.81 -1.26 5.45
CA ALA A 179 0.41 -1.67 4.79
C ALA A 179 1.58 -0.79 5.23
N TYR A 180 1.40 0.52 5.21
CA TYR A 180 2.41 1.45 5.70
C TYR A 180 2.76 1.18 7.18
N GLN A 181 1.76 0.98 8.04
CA GLN A 181 1.96 0.65 9.45
C GLN A 181 2.75 -0.64 9.67
N ALA A 182 2.48 -1.70 8.89
CA ALA A 182 3.22 -2.95 8.97
C ALA A 182 4.70 -2.77 8.61
N ILE A 183 5.00 -1.85 7.69
CA ILE A 183 6.37 -1.49 7.32
C ILE A 183 7.01 -0.67 8.42
N GLU A 184 6.35 0.40 8.84
CA GLU A 184 6.82 1.31 9.88
C GLU A 184 7.21 0.58 11.17
N THR A 185 6.37 -0.36 11.61
CA THR A 185 6.54 -1.07 12.89
C THR A 185 7.43 -2.32 12.79
N ALA A 186 8.15 -2.50 11.68
CA ALA A 186 8.88 -3.74 11.40
C ALA A 186 10.16 -3.94 12.23
N ASP A 187 10.72 -2.86 12.78
CA ASP A 187 11.93 -2.86 13.61
C ASP A 187 11.68 -2.24 15.00
N VAL A 188 10.79 -1.25 15.11
CA VAL A 188 10.36 -0.62 16.37
C VAL A 188 8.87 -0.83 16.64
N LYS A 189 8.50 -0.97 17.92
CA LYS A 189 7.09 -1.05 18.31
C LYS A 189 6.49 0.36 18.43
N GLY A 190 5.38 0.58 17.76
CA GLY A 190 4.63 1.84 17.77
C GLY A 190 4.71 2.57 16.43
N ALA A 191 3.63 3.21 16.03
CA ALA A 191 3.54 3.93 14.77
C ALA A 191 3.55 5.46 15.02
N ASP A 192 4.70 6.10 14.87
CA ASP A 192 4.90 7.54 15.03
C ASP A 192 4.75 8.34 13.72
N GLY A 193 4.45 7.67 12.63
CA GLY A 193 4.27 8.19 11.29
C GLY A 193 5.57 8.27 10.48
N LEU A 194 6.69 7.75 10.99
CA LEU A 194 7.99 7.84 10.35
C LEU A 194 8.61 6.46 10.14
N SER A 195 8.66 6.01 8.89
CA SER A 195 9.24 4.71 8.55
C SER A 195 10.63 4.86 7.91
N ALA A 196 11.60 4.11 8.44
CA ALA A 196 12.95 4.03 7.89
C ALA A 196 12.96 3.34 6.52
N MET A 197 13.84 3.79 5.62
CA MET A 197 13.98 3.18 4.28
C MET A 197 14.45 1.72 4.36
N ALA A 198 15.14 1.34 5.45
CA ALA A 198 15.49 -0.04 5.74
C ALA A 198 14.26 -0.95 5.92
N ASN A 199 13.18 -0.45 6.51
CA ASN A 199 11.93 -1.21 6.65
C ASN A 199 11.26 -1.43 5.29
N PHE A 200 11.28 -0.42 4.42
CA PHE A 200 10.81 -0.56 3.04
C PHE A 200 11.64 -1.58 2.26
N GLN A 201 12.97 -1.60 2.43
CA GLN A 201 13.83 -2.62 1.81
C GLN A 201 13.49 -4.03 2.31
N LYS A 202 13.24 -4.18 3.62
CA LYS A 202 12.80 -5.45 4.21
C LYS A 202 11.45 -5.90 3.64
N ALA A 203 10.49 -4.99 3.46
CA ALA A 203 9.19 -5.29 2.88
C ALA A 203 9.30 -5.68 1.40
N ALA A 204 10.17 -5.00 0.64
CA ALA A 204 10.45 -5.33 -0.75
C ALA A 204 11.03 -6.74 -0.92
N GLN A 205 11.78 -7.22 0.08
CA GLN A 205 12.33 -8.57 0.14
C GLN A 205 11.33 -9.63 0.66
N GLY A 206 10.09 -9.23 0.98
CA GLY A 206 9.06 -10.10 1.56
C GLY A 206 9.29 -10.43 3.04
N GLY A 207 10.16 -9.67 3.73
CA GLY A 207 10.47 -9.87 5.15
C GLY A 207 9.43 -9.29 6.12
N ILE A 208 8.35 -8.72 5.62
CA ILE A 208 7.22 -8.16 6.38
C ILE A 208 5.94 -8.78 5.83
N ALA A 209 5.07 -9.24 6.72
CA ALA A 209 3.78 -9.81 6.33
C ALA A 209 2.90 -8.72 5.73
N ASP A 210 2.31 -9.01 4.56
CA ASP A 210 1.42 -8.08 3.87
C ASP A 210 -0.02 -8.20 4.42
N PRO A 211 -0.54 -7.19 5.15
CA PRO A 211 -1.90 -7.20 5.67
C PRO A 211 -2.95 -6.93 4.57
N THR A 212 -2.53 -6.47 3.39
CA THR A 212 -3.39 -6.25 2.22
C THR A 212 -3.48 -7.47 1.33
N ALA A 213 -2.55 -8.41 1.48
CA ALA A 213 -2.66 -9.73 0.88
C ALA A 213 -3.85 -10.42 1.52
N ARG A 214 -5.02 -10.31 0.87
CA ARG A 214 -6.14 -11.19 1.16
C ARG A 214 -5.59 -12.61 1.09
N THR A 215 -5.61 -13.31 2.22
CA THR A 215 -5.26 -14.73 2.27
C THR A 215 -5.99 -15.41 1.12
N ALA A 216 -5.24 -15.84 0.11
CA ALA A 216 -5.74 -16.76 -0.89
C ALA A 216 -5.91 -18.13 -0.19
N THR A 217 -6.89 -18.23 0.69
CA THR A 217 -7.26 -19.49 1.33
C THR A 217 -8.77 -19.66 1.33
N ALA A 218 -9.16 -20.81 0.77
CA ALA A 218 -10.49 -21.40 0.68
C ALA A 218 -11.40 -20.85 -0.45
N GLY A 219 -11.20 -21.36 -1.67
CA GLY A 219 -12.20 -21.22 -2.74
C GLY A 219 -11.81 -21.82 -4.09
N ALA A 220 -10.53 -21.90 -4.42
CA ALA A 220 -10.07 -22.64 -5.58
C ALA A 220 -9.62 -24.04 -5.13
N SER A 221 -10.44 -25.04 -5.39
CA SER A 221 -9.99 -26.42 -5.50
C SER A 221 -8.99 -26.50 -6.66
N SER A 222 -7.74 -26.12 -6.42
CA SER A 222 -6.63 -26.53 -7.27
C SER A 222 -6.22 -27.92 -6.84
N SER A 223 -6.79 -28.92 -7.53
CA SER A 223 -6.08 -30.18 -7.71
C SER A 223 -4.64 -29.84 -8.12
N PRO A 224 -3.61 -30.44 -7.50
CA PRO A 224 -2.25 -30.21 -7.95
C PRO A 224 -2.16 -30.71 -9.40
N ASP A 225 -1.89 -29.79 -10.33
CA ASP A 225 -1.57 -30.14 -11.70
C ASP A 225 -0.21 -30.85 -11.71
N THR A 226 -0.25 -32.17 -11.53
CA THR A 226 0.90 -33.06 -11.56
C THR A 226 1.58 -33.08 -12.94
N SER A 227 1.01 -32.46 -13.97
CA SER A 227 1.55 -32.44 -15.33
C SER A 227 2.87 -31.66 -15.45
N LYS A 228 3.02 -30.55 -14.69
CA LYS A 228 4.24 -29.74 -14.74
C LYS A 228 5.39 -30.31 -13.89
N VAL A 229 5.09 -30.96 -12.78
CA VAL A 229 6.11 -31.64 -11.95
C VAL A 229 6.61 -32.91 -12.65
N ALA A 230 5.73 -33.66 -13.31
CA ALA A 230 6.12 -34.85 -14.08
C ALA A 230 7.03 -34.51 -15.26
N SER A 231 6.77 -33.40 -15.97
CA SER A 231 7.58 -32.98 -17.12
C SER A 231 9.00 -32.55 -16.72
N GLN A 232 9.19 -31.98 -15.53
CA GLN A 232 10.52 -31.58 -15.02
C GLN A 232 11.28 -32.73 -14.34
N MET A 233 10.59 -33.74 -13.80
CA MET A 233 11.22 -34.97 -13.31
C MET A 233 11.57 -35.96 -14.43
N MET A 234 10.77 -36.07 -15.49
CA MET A 234 11.08 -36.97 -16.62
C MET A 234 12.29 -36.51 -17.44
N MET A 235 12.53 -35.20 -17.55
CA MET A 235 13.72 -34.69 -18.25
C MET A 235 15.01 -34.85 -17.44
N ARG A 236 14.91 -34.92 -16.11
CA ARG A 236 16.05 -35.18 -15.21
C ARG A 236 16.39 -36.66 -15.06
N MET A 237 15.46 -37.55 -15.44
CA MET A 237 15.67 -39.01 -15.43
C MET A 237 16.13 -39.56 -16.79
N MET A 238 15.83 -38.87 -17.91
CA MET A 238 16.38 -39.25 -19.23
C MET A 238 17.85 -38.88 -19.43
N LEU A 239 18.42 -37.96 -18.62
CA LEU A 239 19.84 -37.60 -18.72
C LEU A 239 20.77 -38.54 -17.92
N MET A 240 20.23 -39.47 -17.13
CA MET A 240 21.00 -40.45 -16.35
C MET A 240 21.02 -41.87 -16.95
N SER A 241 20.47 -42.09 -18.15
CA SER A 241 20.41 -43.43 -18.77
C SER A 241 21.35 -43.64 -19.98
N SER A 242 22.23 -42.69 -20.29
CA SER A 242 23.19 -42.82 -21.41
C SER A 242 24.63 -42.95 -20.94
N GLY A 243 24.88 -43.90 -20.04
CA GLY A 243 26.20 -44.15 -19.47
C GLY A 243 26.43 -45.61 -19.10
N MET A 244 26.03 -46.56 -19.96
CA MET A 244 26.35 -47.98 -19.78
C MET A 244 26.50 -48.65 -21.14
N GLY A 245 27.75 -48.88 -21.56
CA GLY A 245 28.06 -49.65 -22.76
C GLY A 245 29.50 -49.46 -23.21
N GLY A 246 30.41 -50.30 -22.72
CA GLY A 246 31.80 -50.29 -23.17
C GLY A 246 32.69 -51.29 -22.44
N ASN A 247 32.47 -52.59 -22.68
CA ASN A 247 33.42 -53.65 -22.37
C ASN A 247 34.76 -53.38 -23.06
N GLY A 248 35.81 -53.08 -22.30
CA GLY A 248 37.19 -53.00 -22.76
C GLY A 248 38.06 -53.91 -21.92
N LEU A 249 38.33 -55.12 -22.45
CA LEU A 249 39.30 -56.08 -21.93
C LEU A 249 40.71 -55.46 -21.91
N GLY A 250 41.22 -55.17 -20.73
CA GLY A 250 42.62 -54.80 -20.50
C GLY A 250 43.23 -55.75 -19.48
N MET A 251 43.96 -56.75 -19.97
CA MET A 251 44.82 -57.64 -19.18
C MET A 251 45.82 -56.83 -18.36
N GLN A 252 45.65 -56.79 -17.04
CA GLN A 252 46.67 -56.27 -16.13
C GLN A 252 47.63 -57.43 -15.81
N MET A 253 48.83 -57.38 -16.39
CA MET A 253 49.94 -58.28 -16.07
C MET A 253 50.43 -58.06 -14.62
N PRO A 254 50.93 -59.11 -13.94
CA PRO A 254 51.54 -58.99 -12.61
C PRO A 254 52.92 -58.33 -12.69
N LYS A 255 53.20 -57.45 -11.72
CA LYS A 255 54.52 -56.86 -11.50
C LYS A 255 55.50 -57.93 -10.97
N PRO A 256 56.73 -58.01 -11.50
CA PRO A 256 57.80 -58.73 -10.82
C PRO A 256 58.33 -57.91 -9.64
N SER A 257 58.46 -58.59 -8.50
CA SER A 257 59.22 -58.17 -7.33
C SER A 257 60.71 -58.22 -7.63
N THR A 258 61.40 -57.15 -7.25
CA THR A 258 62.82 -57.09 -6.87
C THR A 258 62.85 -55.94 -5.86
N ASP A 259 62.98 -56.19 -4.56
CA ASP A 259 64.20 -56.59 -3.83
C ASP A 259 65.36 -55.59 -4.04
N ASP A 260 65.94 -55.20 -2.89
CA ASP A 260 67.21 -54.50 -2.67
C ASP A 260 67.24 -53.00 -3.01
N ASP A 261 67.74 -52.06 -2.19
CA ASP A 261 68.83 -52.12 -1.21
C ASP A 261 68.68 -51.09 -0.08
N ASP A 262 69.25 -51.48 1.07
CA ASP A 262 69.61 -50.68 2.25
C ASP A 262 70.74 -49.66 1.99
N VAL A 263 70.84 -48.68 2.91
CA VAL A 263 71.94 -47.73 3.24
C VAL A 263 72.03 -46.43 2.45
#